data_AF-A0A7Y2IGT2-F1
#
_entry.id   AF-A0A7Y2IGT2-F1
#
_cell.length_a   1.000
_cell.length_b   1.000
_cell.length_c   1.000
_cell.angle_alpha   90.00
_cell.angle_beta   90.00
_cell.angle_gamma   90.00
#
_symmetry.space_group_name_H-M   'P 1'
#
loop_
_entity.id
_entity.type
_entity.pdbx_description
1 polymer ?
#
loop_
_entity_poly.entity_id
_entity_poly.type
_entity_poly.pdbx_seq_one_letter_code
_entity_poly.pdbx_strand_id
1 'polypeptide(L)' 'MHRRIIKTAKVRLVDAQVGDIVNRNPDAEKGWFQVFEVKTLFNGDLQLADETSYVTITGGDNDLIGVQFAQLIETG' A
#
# COMPACT_ATOMS: atom_id res chain seq x y z
N MET A 1 -23.09 -15.35 8.28
CA MET A 1 -22.08 -15.37 7.17
C MET A 1 -21.20 -14.13 7.32
N HIS A 2 -19.96 -14.08 6.86
CA HIS A 2 -19.14 -12.85 6.94
C HIS A 2 -18.77 -12.41 5.52
N ARG A 3 -19.03 -11.13 5.19
CA ARG A 3 -18.61 -10.54 3.93
C ARG A 3 -17.42 -9.62 4.20
N ARG A 4 -16.29 -9.85 3.52
CA ARG A 4 -15.16 -8.92 3.52
C ARG A 4 -15.35 -7.95 2.36
N ILE A 5 -15.42 -6.65 2.66
CA ILE A 5 -15.37 -5.60 1.64
C ILE A 5 -13.95 -5.05 1.62
N ILE A 6 -13.35 -5.04 0.43
CA ILE A 6 -12.08 -4.35 0.17
C ILE A 6 -12.43 -2.97 -0.37
N LYS A 7 -11.95 -1.93 0.30
CA LYS A 7 -12.01 -0.54 -0.18
C LYS A 7 -10.60 -0.09 -0.53
N THR A 8 -10.46 0.66 -1.61
CA THR A 8 -9.19 1.26 -2.02
C THR A 8 -9.29 2.77 -1.91
N ALA A 9 -8.25 3.42 -1.39
CA ALA A 9 -8.10 4.87 -1.44
C ALA A 9 -6.78 5.27 -2.10
N LYS A 10 -6.73 6.46 -2.71
CA LYS A 10 -5.48 7.09 -3.16
C LYS A 10 -4.93 7.92 -2.00
N VAL A 11 -3.70 7.67 -1.59
CA VAL A 11 -3.00 8.40 -0.53
C VAL A 11 -1.64 8.87 -1.03
N ARG A 12 -1.03 9.83 -0.33
CA ARG A 12 0.36 10.19 -0.62
C ARG A 12 1.30 9.09 -0.12
N LEU A 13 2.40 8.89 -0.83
CA LEU A 13 3.36 7.84 -0.53
C LEU A 13 3.97 7.99 0.87
N VAL A 14 4.16 9.23 1.34
CA VAL A 14 4.63 9.53 2.71
C VAL A 14 3.65 9.10 3.81
N ASP A 15 2.36 8.96 3.49
CA ASP A 15 1.35 8.60 4.48
C ASP A 15 1.23 7.06 4.65
N ALA A 16 1.91 6.27 3.81
CA ALA A 16 1.89 4.81 3.87
C ALA A 16 2.77 4.26 4.99
N GLN A 17 2.32 3.17 5.63
CA GLN A 17 2.96 2.60 6.81
C GLN A 17 3.21 1.10 6.66
N VAL A 18 4.10 0.56 7.49
CA VAL A 18 4.30 -0.89 7.63
C VAL A 18 2.96 -1.54 8.00
N GLY A 19 2.60 -2.59 7.26
CA GLY A 19 1.35 -3.32 7.40
C GLY A 19 0.29 -2.93 6.36
N ASP A 20 0.40 -1.76 5.71
CA ASP A 20 -0.53 -1.36 4.66
C ASP A 20 -0.41 -2.26 3.43
N ILE A 21 -1.52 -2.53 2.76
CA ILE A 21 -1.54 -3.22 1.47
C ILE A 21 -1.59 -2.16 0.37
N VAL A 22 -0.51 -2.05 -0.41
CA VAL A 22 -0.30 -0.94 -1.34
C VAL A 22 -0.14 -1.40 -2.78
N ASN A 23 -0.38 -0.47 -3.71
CA ASN A 23 -0.05 -0.62 -5.12
C ASN A 23 0.24 0.76 -5.72
N ARG A 24 1.22 0.85 -6.63
CA ARG A 24 1.49 2.11 -7.36
C ARG A 24 0.30 2.55 -8.20
N ASN A 25 -0.46 1.60 -8.76
CA ASN A 25 -1.71 1.88 -9.45
C ASN A 25 -2.91 1.43 -8.59
N PRO A 26 -3.71 2.37 -8.04
CA PRO A 26 -4.89 2.04 -7.23
C PRO A 26 -5.99 1.31 -8.00
N ASP A 27 -5.98 1.41 -9.33
CA ASP A 27 -6.99 0.80 -10.22
C ASP A 27 -6.51 -0.56 -10.76
N ALA A 28 -5.35 -1.06 -10.32
CA ALA A 28 -4.81 -2.33 -10.77
C ALA A 28 -5.48 -3.54 -10.09
N GLU A 29 -5.74 -4.59 -10.87
CA GLU A 29 -6.29 -5.85 -10.36
C GLU A 29 -5.26 -6.72 -9.61
N LYS A 30 -3.97 -6.50 -9.88
CA LYS A 30 -2.84 -7.31 -9.36
C LYS A 30 -1.66 -6.43 -8.94
N GLY A 31 -0.71 -7.02 -8.23
CA GLY A 31 0.51 -6.33 -7.78
C GLY A 31 0.36 -5.59 -6.45
N TRP A 32 -0.74 -5.85 -5.73
CA TRP A 32 -0.90 -5.41 -4.34
C TRP A 32 0.01 -6.23 -3.44
N PHE A 33 0.75 -5.57 -2.56
CA PHE A 33 1.60 -6.23 -1.57
C PHE A 33 1.52 -5.51 -0.23
N GLN A 34 1.84 -6.23 0.85
CA GLN A 34 1.91 -5.65 2.18
C GLN A 34 3.27 -5.00 2.39
N VAL A 35 3.28 -3.74 2.83
CA VAL A 35 4.49 -3.01 3.20
C VAL A 35 5.10 -3.65 4.44
N PHE A 36 6.34 -4.09 4.33
CA PHE A 36 7.14 -4.62 5.43
C PHE A 36 8.20 -3.61 5.89
N GLU A 37 8.76 -2.85 4.95
CA GLU A 37 9.77 -1.82 5.24
C GLU A 37 9.41 -0.49 4.54
N VAL A 38 9.66 0.62 5.24
CA VAL A 38 9.63 1.97 4.71
C VAL A 38 11.00 2.59 4.92
N LYS A 39 11.64 3.05 3.84
CA LYS A 39 13.00 3.59 3.87
C LYS A 39 13.13 4.87 3.07
N THR A 40 13.83 5.86 3.62
CA THR A 40 14.28 7.03 2.85
C THR A 40 15.60 6.70 2.15
N LEU A 41 15.65 6.90 0.84
CA LEU A 41 16.81 6.72 0.00
C LEU A 41 17.74 7.95 0.05
N PHE A 42 18.98 7.80 -0.41
CA PHE A 42 19.96 8.88 -0.39
C PHE A 42 19.55 10.13 -1.18
N ASN A 43 18.68 9.98 -2.18
CA ASN A 43 18.15 11.08 -2.96
C ASN A 43 16.93 11.77 -2.31
N GLY A 44 16.51 11.33 -1.13
CA GLY A 44 15.34 11.84 -0.41
C GLY A 44 14.02 11.15 -0.76
N ASP A 45 14.00 10.25 -1.76
CA ASP A 45 12.80 9.48 -2.08
C ASP A 45 12.47 8.47 -0.98
N LEU A 46 11.21 8.11 -0.88
CA LEU A 46 10.73 7.03 -0.04
C LEU A 46 10.60 5.75 -0.86
N GLN A 47 10.98 4.64 -0.24
CA GLN A 47 10.81 3.29 -0.76
C GLN A 47 9.94 2.48 0.22
N LEU A 48 8.86 1.93 -0.31
CA LEU A 48 8.05 0.89 0.33
C LEU A 48 8.47 -0.46 -0.24
N ALA A 49 8.73 -1.45 0.62
CA ALA A 49 9.16 -2.78 0.21
C ALA A 49 8.34 -3.87 0.89
N ASP A 50 8.15 -5.00 0.19
CA ASP A 50 7.63 -6.23 0.79
C ASP A 50 8.70 -6.93 1.66
N GLU A 51 8.32 -8.01 2.35
CA GLU A 51 9.24 -8.74 3.25
C GLU A 51 10.50 -9.23 2.54
N THR A 52 10.40 -9.55 1.25
CA THR A 52 11.53 -10.05 0.46
C THR A 52 12.36 -8.94 -0.19
N SER A 53 11.89 -7.69 -0.14
CA SER A 53 12.42 -6.55 -0.88
C SER A 53 12.49 -6.72 -2.40
N TYR A 54 11.84 -7.74 -2.98
CA TYR A 54 11.77 -7.92 -4.42
C TYR A 54 10.72 -7.02 -5.07
N VAL A 55 9.67 -6.66 -4.33
CA VAL A 55 8.61 -5.77 -4.81
C VAL A 55 8.71 -4.46 -4.06
N THR A 56 8.91 -3.37 -4.81
CA THR A 56 9.06 -2.04 -4.22
C THR A 56 8.23 -0.99 -4.95
N ILE A 57 7.84 0.04 -4.19
CA ILE A 57 7.36 1.31 -4.73
C ILE A 57 8.31 2.38 -4.23
N THR A 58 8.98 3.07 -5.15
CA THR A 58 9.81 4.24 -4.85
C THR A 58 9.18 5.50 -5.42
N GLY A 59 9.23 6.60 -4.68
CA GLY A 59 8.72 7.88 -5.14
C GLY A 59 8.96 9.00 -4.14
N GLY A 60 8.58 10.21 -4.54
CA GLY A 60 8.61 11.37 -3.67
C GLY A 60 7.42 11.40 -2.72
N ASP A 61 7.50 12.25 -1.68
CA ASP A 61 6.48 12.34 -0.63
C ASP A 61 5.05 12.58 -1.16
N ASN A 62 4.92 13.34 -2.25
CA ASN A 62 3.62 13.73 -2.82
C ASN A 62 3.11 12.78 -3.92
N ASP A 63 3.86 11.74 -4.26
CA ASP A 63 3.40 10.74 -5.23
C ASP A 63 2.19 10.01 -4.66
N LEU A 64 1.20 9.72 -5.51
CA LEU A 64 -0.03 9.04 -5.10
C LEU A 64 0.06 7.54 -5.34
N ILE A 65 -0.32 6.76 -4.33
CA ILE A 65 -0.43 5.30 -4.38
C ILE A 65 -1.81 4.84 -3.92
N GLY A 66 -2.18 3.62 -4.27
CA GLY A 66 -3.34 2.94 -3.70
C GLY A 66 -3.02 2.28 -2.36
N VAL A 67 -3.94 2.37 -1.40
CA VAL A 67 -3.97 1.58 -0.17
C VAL A 67 -5.30 0.82 -0.09
N GLN A 68 -5.24 -0.46 0.27
CA GLN A 68 -6.40 -1.30 0.53
C GLN A 68 -6.72 -1.41 2.02
N PHE A 69 -8.00 -1.23 2.33
CA PHE A 69 -8.57 -1.42 3.65
C PHE A 69 -9.53 -2.61 3.60
N ALA A 70 -9.36 -3.54 4.54
CA ALA A 70 -10.30 -4.62 4.73
C ALA A 70 -11.29 -4.26 5.84
N GLN A 71 -12.58 -4.17 5.48
CA GLN A 71 -13.65 -4.05 6.46
C GLN A 71 -14.37 -5.40 6.56
N LEU A 72 -14.36 -5.99 7.77
CA LEU A 72 -15.21 -7.12 8.13
C LEU A 72 -16.63 -6.60 8.36
N ILE A 73 -17.60 -7.21 7.68
CA ILE A 73 -19.02 -6.93 7.90
C ILE A 73 -19.68 -8.23 8.36
N GLU A 74 -20.25 -8.20 9.56
CA GLU A 74 -21.11 -9.27 10.05
C GLU A 74 -22.44 -9.22 9.29
N THR A 75 -22.80 -10.35 8.67
CA THR A 75 -24.13 -10.52 8.08
C THR A 75 -24.88 -11.55 8.90
N GLY A 76 -25.94 -11.08 9.57
CA GLY A 76 -26.88 -11.88 10.35
C GLY A 76 -27.67 -12.88 9.51
#